data_AF-A0AAC8TH09-F1
#
_entry.id   AF-A0AAC8TH09-F1
#
_cell.length_a   1.000
_cell.length_b   1.000
_cell.length_c   1.000
_cell.angle_alpha   90.00
_cell.angle_beta   90.00
_cell.angle_gamma   90.00
#
_symmetry.space_group_name_H-M   'P 1'
#
loop_
_entity.id
_entity.type
_entity.pdbx_description
1 polymer ?
#
loop_
_entity_poly.entity_id
_entity_poly.type
_entity_poly.pdbx_seq_one_letter_code
_entity_poly.pdbx_strand_id
1 'polypeptide(L)'
;MPQYAKNLDVYQGFNFKKDKQTPVGYITKLVVGDVELTADQATIKDPEQPGSDFGSKVVGVLSHYLWETGTTDAMYLSAQISTSNKQALQAKLLTDWTNMEVTFNYVVYEYDPKEKKYFKSNHLDAELKGILEKNGNDLNLSVADDPSREVQSPENFSLQIGIKPQTLEQVVHMATGLNKNLSKQWGITAE
;
A
#
# COMPACT_ATOMS: atom_id res chain seq x y z
N MET A 1 -4.37 -17.41 13.02
CA MET A 1 -2.99 -16.86 13.02
C MET A 1 -3.08 -15.39 13.43
N PRO A 2 -2.01 -14.74 13.91
CA PRO A 2 -2.04 -13.30 14.17
C PRO A 2 -2.26 -12.56 12.84
N GLN A 3 -3.10 -11.52 12.84
CA GLN A 3 -3.35 -10.69 11.66
C GLN A 3 -2.72 -9.31 11.84
N TYR A 4 -2.27 -8.70 10.76
CA TYR A 4 -1.93 -7.29 10.70
C TYR A 4 -2.97 -6.59 9.81
N ALA A 5 -3.89 -5.90 10.46
CA ALA A 5 -4.96 -5.15 9.83
C ALA A 5 -4.93 -3.71 10.33
N LYS A 6 -4.99 -2.75 9.41
CA LYS A 6 -4.97 -1.32 9.73
C LYS A 6 -5.98 -0.56 8.87
N ASN A 7 -6.83 0.21 9.56
CA ASN A 7 -7.55 1.32 8.95
C ASN A 7 -6.63 2.54 8.98
N LEU A 8 -6.42 3.14 7.83
CA LEU A 8 -5.42 4.19 7.62
C LEU A 8 -6.14 5.50 7.27
N ASP A 9 -5.68 6.59 7.86
CA ASP A 9 -6.31 7.91 7.70
C ASP A 9 -5.82 8.58 6.42
N VAL A 10 -6.61 8.44 5.36
CA VAL A 10 -6.36 9.04 4.04
C VAL A 10 -6.21 10.54 4.12
N TYR A 11 -7.09 11.21 4.87
CA TYR A 11 -7.05 12.67 5.01
C TYR A 11 -5.74 13.12 5.66
N GLN A 12 -5.31 12.43 6.71
CA GLN A 12 -4.02 12.67 7.35
C GLN A 12 -2.85 12.31 6.42
N GLY A 13 -2.97 11.29 5.57
CA GLY A 13 -1.94 10.95 4.59
C GLY A 13 -1.72 12.06 3.54
N PHE A 14 -2.81 12.66 3.03
CA PHE A 14 -2.72 13.80 2.09
C PHE A 14 -2.40 15.13 2.78
N ASN A 15 -2.94 15.36 3.98
CA ASN A 15 -2.87 16.64 4.71
C ASN A 15 -2.25 16.43 6.09
N PHE A 16 -1.03 15.92 6.14
CA PHE A 16 -0.40 15.54 7.40
C PHE A 16 -0.34 16.68 8.41
N LYS A 17 -0.88 16.42 9.61
CA LYS A 17 -0.80 17.33 10.76
C LYS A 17 -0.12 16.64 11.93
N LYS A 18 0.93 17.24 12.48
CA LYS A 18 1.76 16.68 13.57
C LYS A 18 1.01 16.42 14.88
N ASP A 19 -0.14 17.07 15.08
CA ASP A 19 -1.00 16.95 16.25
C ASP A 19 -1.98 15.75 16.15
N LYS A 20 -2.18 15.22 14.94
CA LYS A 20 -2.91 13.96 14.74
C LYS A 20 -1.98 12.77 14.90
N GLN A 21 -2.48 11.76 15.61
CA GLN A 21 -1.77 10.52 15.94
C GLN A 21 -2.36 9.30 15.21
N THR A 22 -3.12 9.54 14.15
CA THR A 22 -3.77 8.49 13.37
C THR A 22 -2.75 7.79 12.45
N PRO A 23 -2.87 6.47 12.24
CA PRO A 23 -1.97 5.75 11.37
C PRO A 23 -2.18 6.16 9.92
N VAL A 24 -1.09 6.19 9.15
CA VAL A 24 -1.10 6.55 7.72
C VAL A 24 -0.25 5.57 6.95
N GLY A 25 -0.57 5.35 5.67
CA GLY A 25 0.25 4.50 4.82
C GLY A 25 0.26 4.96 3.39
N TYR A 26 1.28 4.54 2.66
CA TYR A 26 1.53 4.96 1.29
C TYR A 26 1.99 3.77 0.45
N ILE A 27 1.52 3.70 -0.80
CA ILE A 27 2.07 2.85 -1.83
C ILE A 27 3.11 3.68 -2.58
N THR A 28 4.37 3.29 -2.52
CA THR A 28 5.48 4.02 -3.14
C THR A 28 5.76 3.53 -4.56
N LYS A 29 5.44 2.27 -4.86
CA LYS A 29 5.51 1.67 -6.19
C LYS A 29 4.40 0.64 -6.38
N LEU A 30 3.79 0.61 -7.56
CA LEU A 30 2.85 -0.44 -7.94
C LEU A 30 2.90 -0.67 -9.45
N VAL A 31 3.28 -1.87 -9.84
CA VAL A 31 3.24 -2.39 -11.21
C VAL A 31 2.31 -3.59 -11.19
N VAL A 32 1.27 -3.58 -12.02
CA VAL A 32 0.31 -4.69 -12.14
C VAL A 32 0.30 -5.16 -13.58
N GLY A 33 0.82 -6.35 -13.82
CA GLY A 33 1.13 -6.86 -15.14
C GLY A 33 2.07 -5.89 -15.88
N ASP A 34 1.57 -5.31 -16.96
CA ASP A 34 2.32 -4.36 -17.80
C ASP A 34 2.00 -2.89 -17.46
N VAL A 35 1.19 -2.64 -16.43
CA VAL A 35 0.76 -1.30 -16.03
C VAL A 35 1.60 -0.84 -14.85
N GLU A 36 2.59 0.00 -15.10
CA GLU A 36 3.31 0.73 -14.06
C GLU A 36 2.57 2.01 -13.69
N LEU A 37 2.13 2.10 -12.43
CA LEU A 37 1.50 3.30 -11.92
C LEU A 37 2.55 4.35 -11.58
N THR A 38 2.25 5.58 -11.95
CA THR A 38 3.15 6.70 -11.74
C THR A 38 3.06 7.17 -10.30
N ALA A 39 4.20 7.34 -9.63
CA ALA A 39 4.27 8.03 -8.35
C ALA A 39 4.11 9.55 -8.56
N ASP A 40 2.87 10.03 -8.62
CA ASP A 40 2.52 11.41 -8.96
C ASP A 40 2.05 12.26 -7.77
N GLN A 41 1.81 11.64 -6.61
CA GLN A 41 1.43 12.33 -5.39
C GLN A 41 2.67 12.95 -4.73
N ALA A 42 2.87 14.25 -4.97
CA ALA A 42 4.12 14.95 -4.66
C ALA A 42 4.16 15.75 -3.35
N THR A 43 3.01 16.01 -2.73
CA THR A 43 2.90 16.91 -1.55
C THR A 43 2.74 16.16 -0.23
N ILE A 44 3.12 14.89 -0.19
CA ILE A 44 3.02 14.05 1.00
C ILE A 44 4.13 14.44 1.97
N LYS A 45 3.81 14.57 3.26
CA LYS A 45 4.79 14.84 4.32
C LYS A 45 5.28 13.53 4.93
N ASP A 46 6.52 13.55 5.42
CA ASP A 46 7.08 12.43 6.16
C ASP A 46 6.53 12.40 7.61
N PRO A 47 5.83 11.33 8.04
CA PRO A 47 5.37 11.22 9.42
C PRO A 47 6.49 11.17 10.47
N GLU A 48 7.65 10.59 10.13
CA GLU A 48 8.83 10.53 11.02
C GLU A 48 9.55 11.88 11.07
N GLN A 49 9.37 12.71 10.04
CA GLN A 49 9.94 14.05 9.93
C GLN A 49 8.87 15.09 9.52
N PRO A 50 7.98 15.52 10.43
CA PRO A 50 6.81 16.36 10.12
C PRO A 50 7.06 17.72 9.43
N GLY A 51 8.32 18.15 9.33
CA GLY A 51 8.73 19.37 8.63
C GLY A 51 9.29 19.13 7.23
N SER A 52 9.55 17.88 6.87
CA SER A 52 10.12 17.45 5.61
C SER A 52 9.05 16.87 4.70
N ASP A 53 9.20 17.07 3.40
CA ASP A 53 8.44 16.31 2.43
C ASP A 53 8.85 14.84 2.52
N PHE A 54 7.91 13.94 2.26
CA PHE A 54 8.21 12.54 2.02
C PHE A 54 9.20 12.54 0.86
N GLY A 55 10.42 12.03 1.11
CA GLY A 55 11.57 12.19 0.20
C GLY A 55 11.39 11.57 -1.20
N SER A 56 10.21 11.05 -1.51
CA SER A 56 9.81 10.50 -2.80
C SER A 56 8.33 10.81 -3.05
N LYS A 57 7.91 10.83 -4.31
CA LYS A 57 6.46 10.83 -4.62
C LYS A 57 5.88 9.45 -4.32
N VAL A 58 4.58 9.37 -4.11
CA VAL A 58 3.88 8.09 -3.89
C VAL A 58 2.85 7.84 -5.00
N VAL A 59 2.55 6.57 -5.24
CA VAL A 59 1.50 6.13 -6.19
C VAL A 59 0.11 6.38 -5.63
N GLY A 60 -0.06 6.16 -4.32
CA GLY A 60 -1.32 6.36 -3.64
C GLY A 60 -1.22 6.37 -2.12
N VAL A 61 -2.24 6.92 -1.48
CA VAL A 61 -2.38 6.96 -0.02
C VAL A 61 -3.28 5.81 0.42
N LEU A 62 -2.79 4.94 1.31
CA LEU A 62 -3.54 3.78 1.79
C LEU A 62 -4.70 4.21 2.69
N SER A 63 -5.87 3.60 2.47
CA SER A 63 -7.04 3.65 3.34
C SER A 63 -7.17 2.41 4.21
N HIS A 64 -6.73 1.26 3.70
CA HIS A 64 -6.77 -0.01 4.43
C HIS A 64 -5.61 -0.92 4.01
N TYR A 65 -5.09 -1.66 4.98
CA TYR A 65 -4.10 -2.73 4.77
C TYR A 65 -4.53 -3.95 5.59
N LEU A 66 -4.49 -5.13 4.98
CA LEU A 66 -4.70 -6.40 5.66
C LEU A 66 -3.72 -7.47 5.17
N TRP A 67 -3.10 -8.16 6.10
CA TRP A 67 -2.31 -9.37 5.87
C TRP A 67 -2.41 -10.30 7.07
N GLU A 68 -2.69 -11.58 6.84
CA GLU A 68 -2.79 -12.60 7.90
C GLU A 68 -1.43 -13.14 8.38
N THR A 69 -0.33 -12.55 7.89
CA THR A 69 1.07 -12.77 8.31
C THR A 69 1.64 -14.17 8.06
N GLY A 70 0.88 -15.07 7.42
CA GLY A 70 1.37 -16.31 6.88
C GLY A 70 2.18 -16.09 5.60
N THR A 71 3.09 -17.03 5.35
CA THR A 71 4.00 -16.98 4.20
C THR A 71 3.28 -17.12 2.86
N THR A 72 2.09 -17.72 2.84
CA THR A 72 1.26 -17.92 1.65
C THR A 72 0.06 -16.98 1.58
N ASP A 73 -0.13 -16.14 2.61
CA ASP A 73 -1.33 -15.33 2.74
C ASP A 73 -1.28 -14.13 1.80
N ALA A 74 -2.44 -13.75 1.27
CA ALA A 74 -2.56 -12.57 0.44
C ALA A 74 -2.44 -11.28 1.28
N MET A 75 -1.89 -10.24 0.65
CA MET A 75 -1.95 -8.87 1.15
C MET A 75 -3.07 -8.12 0.42
N TYR A 76 -3.95 -7.49 1.18
CA TYR A 76 -5.04 -6.66 0.66
C TYR A 76 -4.74 -5.20 0.93
N LEU A 77 -4.65 -4.42 -0.14
CA LEU A 77 -4.37 -3.00 -0.11
C LEU A 77 -5.58 -2.25 -0.64
N SER A 78 -5.99 -1.21 0.06
CA SER A 78 -6.91 -0.20 -0.47
C SER A 78 -6.24 1.16 -0.40
N ALA A 79 -6.29 1.92 -1.49
CA ALA A 79 -5.61 3.20 -1.61
C ALA A 79 -6.41 4.21 -2.43
N GLN A 80 -6.15 5.49 -2.23
CA GLN A 80 -6.56 6.55 -3.13
C GLN A 80 -5.43 6.84 -4.13
N ILE A 81 -5.73 6.71 -5.42
CA ILE A 81 -4.81 6.94 -6.54
C ILE A 81 -5.27 8.12 -7.40
N SER A 82 -4.37 8.66 -8.24
CA SER A 82 -4.68 9.77 -9.14
C SER A 82 -5.60 9.38 -10.31
N THR A 83 -6.16 10.38 -10.98
CA THR A 83 -6.94 10.21 -12.22
C THR A 83 -6.15 9.50 -13.32
N SER A 84 -4.86 9.83 -13.49
CA SER A 84 -3.99 9.20 -14.50
C SER A 84 -3.80 7.71 -14.24
N ASN A 85 -3.49 7.34 -12.99
CA ASN A 85 -3.33 5.94 -12.60
C ASN A 85 -4.64 5.16 -12.69
N LYS A 86 -5.77 5.79 -12.32
CA LYS A 86 -7.12 5.23 -12.49
C LYS A 86 -7.40 4.89 -13.95
N GLN A 87 -7.18 5.84 -14.85
CA GLN A 87 -7.40 5.64 -16.30
C GLN A 87 -6.50 4.53 -16.87
N ALA A 88 -5.23 4.46 -16.47
CA ALA A 88 -4.31 3.42 -16.91
C ALA A 88 -4.78 2.01 -16.50
N LEU A 89 -5.21 1.84 -15.25
CA LEU A 89 -5.76 0.56 -14.76
C LEU A 89 -7.08 0.21 -15.45
N GLN A 90 -8.01 1.15 -15.54
CA GLN A 90 -9.31 0.93 -16.18
C GLN A 90 -9.15 0.53 -17.65
N ALA A 91 -8.25 1.18 -18.39
CA ALA A 91 -7.95 0.83 -19.77
C ALA A 91 -7.48 -0.63 -19.90
N LYS A 92 -6.59 -1.09 -19.02
CA LYS A 92 -6.10 -2.48 -19.04
C LYS A 92 -7.16 -3.48 -18.57
N LEU A 93 -7.98 -3.13 -17.58
CA LEU A 93 -9.08 -3.98 -17.09
C LEU A 93 -10.14 -4.26 -18.16
N LEU A 94 -10.33 -3.35 -19.12
CA LEU A 94 -11.24 -3.51 -20.25
C LEU A 94 -10.63 -4.33 -21.42
N THR A 95 -9.38 -4.76 -21.30
CA THR A 95 -8.65 -5.57 -22.29
C THR A 95 -8.25 -6.93 -21.71
N ASP A 96 -7.64 -7.79 -22.51
CA ASP A 96 -7.15 -9.09 -22.04
C ASP A 96 -6.03 -8.94 -20.99
N TRP A 97 -6.32 -9.39 -19.76
CA TRP A 97 -5.38 -9.37 -18.64
C TRP A 97 -4.65 -10.72 -18.52
N THR A 98 -3.56 -10.87 -19.28
CA THR A 98 -2.77 -12.12 -19.31
C THR A 98 -1.66 -12.16 -18.26
N ASN A 99 -0.99 -11.03 -18.03
CA ASN A 99 0.09 -10.91 -17.06
C ASN A 99 -0.45 -10.55 -15.67
N MET A 100 -0.37 -11.49 -14.73
CA MET A 100 -0.87 -11.32 -13.36
C MET A 100 0.23 -10.97 -12.36
N GLU A 101 1.48 -10.77 -12.81
CA GLU A 101 2.58 -10.40 -11.91
C GLU A 101 2.33 -9.02 -11.30
N VAL A 102 2.67 -8.86 -10.02
CA VAL A 102 2.55 -7.60 -9.31
C VAL A 102 3.89 -7.29 -8.65
N THR A 103 4.46 -6.12 -8.93
CA THR A 103 5.63 -5.61 -8.22
C THR A 103 5.25 -4.36 -7.46
N PHE A 104 5.50 -4.33 -6.16
CA PHE A 104 4.98 -3.25 -5.31
C PHE A 104 5.91 -2.92 -4.14
N ASN A 105 5.84 -1.67 -3.68
CA ASN A 105 6.48 -1.22 -2.45
C ASN A 105 5.50 -0.31 -1.68
N TYR A 106 5.50 -0.41 -0.37
CA TYR A 106 4.62 0.35 0.50
C TYR A 106 5.26 0.58 1.88
N VAL A 107 4.68 1.52 2.61
CA VAL A 107 5.04 1.79 4.01
C VAL A 107 3.80 2.20 4.80
N VAL A 108 3.70 1.70 6.03
CA VAL A 108 2.65 2.03 7.01
C VAL A 108 3.30 2.58 8.27
N TYR A 109 2.86 3.75 8.68
CA TYR A 109 3.30 4.47 9.86
C TYR A 109 2.25 4.41 10.97
N GLU A 110 2.72 4.20 12.20
CA GLU A 110 1.91 4.32 13.42
C GLU A 110 2.55 5.32 14.37
N TYR A 111 1.73 5.93 15.22
CA TYR A 111 2.20 6.80 16.29
C TYR A 111 2.48 5.98 17.55
N ASP A 112 3.68 6.07 18.09
CA ASP A 112 4.03 5.50 19.39
C ASP A 112 3.60 6.48 20.50
N PRO A 113 2.56 6.19 21.31
CA PRO A 113 2.09 7.10 22.36
C PRO A 113 3.08 7.22 23.52
N LYS A 114 4.00 6.26 23.69
CA LYS A 114 5.01 6.27 24.75
C LYS A 114 6.18 7.16 24.34
N GLU A 115 6.72 6.94 23.14
CA GLU A 115 7.87 7.69 22.62
C GLU A 115 7.48 9.01 21.94
N LYS A 116 6.16 9.23 21.74
CA LYS A 116 5.54 10.42 21.15
C LYS A 116 6.03 10.72 19.72
N LYS A 117 6.31 9.68 18.95
CA LYS A 117 6.85 9.77 17.57
C LYS A 117 6.19 8.74 16.66
N TYR A 118 6.10 9.07 15.37
CA TYR A 118 5.76 8.07 14.36
C TYR A 118 6.93 7.10 14.17
N PHE A 119 6.60 5.87 13.77
CA PHE A 119 7.54 4.84 13.36
C PHE A 119 6.95 4.00 12.23
N LYS A 120 7.81 3.37 11.42
CA LYS A 120 7.38 2.40 10.39
C LYS A 120 6.90 1.11 11.04
N SER A 121 5.58 0.94 11.11
CA SER A 121 4.94 -0.24 11.69
C SER A 121 4.90 -1.44 10.74
N ASN A 122 4.88 -1.19 9.43
CA ASN A 122 4.97 -2.24 8.40
C ASN A 122 5.53 -1.65 7.12
N HIS A 123 6.63 -2.20 6.61
CA HIS A 123 7.35 -1.63 5.47
C HIS A 123 8.23 -2.66 4.76
N LEU A 124 8.74 -2.26 3.61
CA LEU A 124 9.57 -3.08 2.74
C LEU A 124 10.89 -2.35 2.43
N ASP A 125 12.02 -3.02 2.62
CA ASP A 125 13.34 -2.51 2.24
C ASP A 125 13.58 -2.63 0.72
N ALA A 126 13.00 -3.66 0.11
CA ALA A 126 13.01 -3.91 -1.33
C ALA A 126 11.57 -4.09 -1.85
N GLU A 127 11.36 -3.85 -3.15
CA GLU A 127 10.07 -4.15 -3.78
C GLU A 127 9.71 -5.63 -3.64
N LEU A 128 8.46 -5.90 -3.30
CA LEU A 128 7.90 -7.24 -3.29
C LEU A 128 7.34 -7.59 -4.65
N LYS A 129 7.46 -8.87 -4.98
CA LYS A 129 6.91 -9.49 -6.18
C LYS A 129 5.85 -10.50 -5.77
N GLY A 130 4.68 -10.40 -6.37
CA GLY A 130 3.55 -11.26 -6.11
C GLY A 130 2.74 -11.50 -7.37
N ILE A 131 1.58 -12.09 -7.18
CA ILE A 131 0.63 -12.42 -8.24
C ILE A 131 -0.73 -11.88 -7.82
N LEU A 132 -1.44 -11.26 -8.74
CA LEU A 132 -2.77 -10.74 -8.49
C LEU A 132 -3.70 -11.89 -8.03
N GLU A 133 -4.35 -11.70 -6.90
CA GLU A 133 -5.27 -12.69 -6.36
C GLU A 133 -6.50 -12.82 -7.27
N LYS A 134 -6.98 -14.05 -7.43
CA LYS A 134 -8.27 -14.35 -8.04
C LYS A 134 -9.27 -14.82 -6.99
N ASN A 135 -10.48 -14.26 -7.06
CA ASN A 135 -11.65 -14.72 -6.31
C ASN A 135 -12.56 -15.49 -7.28
N GLY A 136 -12.35 -16.80 -7.36
CA GLY A 136 -12.96 -17.61 -8.41
C GLY A 136 -12.38 -17.23 -9.78
N ASN A 137 -13.22 -16.69 -10.67
CA ASN A 137 -12.80 -16.24 -12.00
C ASN A 137 -12.42 -14.76 -12.05
N ASP A 138 -12.79 -13.99 -11.03
CA ASP A 138 -12.60 -12.54 -11.03
C ASP A 138 -11.25 -12.17 -10.40
N LEU A 139 -10.59 -11.18 -10.99
CA LEU A 139 -9.37 -10.60 -10.42
C LEU A 139 -9.75 -9.77 -9.19
N ASN A 140 -8.97 -9.90 -8.12
CA ASN A 140 -9.10 -9.04 -6.94
C ASN A 140 -8.39 -7.70 -7.19
N LEU A 141 -8.90 -6.96 -8.17
CA LEU A 141 -8.46 -5.65 -8.59
C LEU A 141 -9.68 -4.83 -9.00
N SER A 142 -9.88 -3.69 -8.36
CA SER A 142 -10.96 -2.78 -8.71
C SER A 142 -10.53 -1.33 -8.51
N VAL A 143 -11.08 -0.44 -9.34
CA VAL A 143 -10.91 1.00 -9.21
C VAL A 143 -12.29 1.65 -9.32
N ALA A 144 -12.61 2.55 -8.40
CA ALA A 144 -13.87 3.26 -8.37
C ALA A 144 -14.03 4.19 -9.58
N ASP A 145 -15.25 4.26 -10.12
CA ASP A 145 -15.58 5.17 -11.22
C ASP A 145 -15.70 6.62 -10.77
N ASP A 146 -16.28 6.82 -9.57
CA ASP A 146 -16.50 8.13 -8.96
C ASP A 146 -15.29 8.56 -8.11
N PRO A 147 -14.99 9.88 -8.07
CA PRO A 147 -13.94 10.40 -7.22
C PRO A 147 -14.29 10.24 -5.73
N SER A 148 -13.26 10.07 -4.91
CA SER A 148 -13.40 9.97 -3.46
C SER A 148 -13.98 11.25 -2.87
N ARG A 149 -14.80 11.09 -1.83
CA ARG A 149 -15.37 12.20 -1.07
C ARG A 149 -14.54 12.58 0.16
N GLU A 150 -13.56 11.76 0.55
CA GLU A 150 -12.73 11.98 1.73
C GLU A 150 -11.72 13.11 1.52
N VAL A 151 -11.09 13.14 0.34
CA VAL A 151 -10.18 14.20 -0.10
C VAL A 151 -10.61 14.60 -1.50
N GLN A 152 -11.03 15.85 -1.67
CA GLN A 152 -11.56 16.36 -2.95
C GLN A 152 -10.50 17.07 -3.79
N SER A 153 -9.34 17.40 -3.20
CA SER A 153 -8.21 17.99 -3.90
C SER A 153 -6.90 17.46 -3.29
N PRO A 154 -6.02 16.84 -4.10
CA PRO A 154 -6.21 16.49 -5.51
C PRO A 154 -7.36 15.50 -5.72
N GLU A 155 -7.96 15.48 -6.92
CA GLU A 155 -8.96 14.47 -7.27
C GLU A 155 -8.32 13.07 -7.23
N ASN A 156 -8.98 12.13 -6.58
CA ASN A 156 -8.45 10.78 -6.35
C ASN A 156 -9.57 9.73 -6.36
N PHE A 157 -9.19 8.49 -6.63
CA PHE A 157 -10.09 7.36 -6.83
C PHE A 157 -9.66 6.17 -5.99
N SER A 158 -10.64 5.44 -5.47
CA SER A 158 -10.36 4.29 -4.62
C SER A 158 -9.96 3.07 -5.45
N LEU A 159 -8.76 2.56 -5.19
CA LEU A 159 -8.20 1.32 -5.68
C LEU A 159 -8.31 0.26 -4.59
N GLN A 160 -8.67 -0.96 -4.96
CA GLN A 160 -8.55 -2.15 -4.13
C GLN A 160 -7.77 -3.23 -4.90
N ILE A 161 -6.80 -3.86 -4.24
CA ILE A 161 -5.98 -4.92 -4.82
C ILE A 161 -5.66 -5.99 -3.79
N GLY A 162 -5.82 -7.26 -4.17
CA GLY A 162 -5.35 -8.43 -3.43
C GLY A 162 -4.13 -9.05 -4.14
N ILE A 163 -3.05 -9.27 -3.40
CA ILE A 163 -1.78 -9.76 -3.96
C ILE A 163 -1.36 -11.02 -3.18
N LYS A 164 -1.22 -12.14 -3.88
CA LYS A 164 -0.65 -13.37 -3.34
C LYS A 164 0.86 -13.41 -3.53
N PRO A 165 1.60 -14.09 -2.65
CA PRO A 165 3.02 -14.28 -2.84
C PRO A 165 3.27 -15.15 -4.07
N GLN A 166 4.36 -14.87 -4.78
CA GLN A 166 4.91 -15.80 -5.77
C GLN A 166 5.84 -16.81 -5.10
N THR A 167 6.34 -17.77 -5.88
CA THR A 167 7.33 -18.76 -5.44
C THR A 167 8.72 -18.14 -5.27
N LEU A 168 8.82 -17.13 -4.41
CA LEU A 168 10.02 -16.39 -4.06
C LEU A 168 9.92 -15.99 -2.60
N GLU A 169 10.88 -16.40 -1.78
CA GLU A 169 10.97 -15.96 -0.38
C GLU A 169 11.37 -14.48 -0.31
N GLN A 170 10.58 -13.69 0.40
CA GLN A 170 10.75 -12.25 0.54
C GLN A 170 10.42 -11.81 1.97
N VAL A 171 10.99 -10.69 2.39
CA VAL A 171 10.89 -10.23 3.78
C VAL A 171 9.98 -9.03 3.90
N VAL A 172 9.09 -9.07 4.88
CA VAL A 172 8.25 -7.96 5.31
C VAL A 172 8.69 -7.53 6.71
N HIS A 173 9.02 -6.26 6.87
CA HIS A 173 9.38 -5.71 8.16
C HIS A 173 8.14 -5.21 8.87
N MET A 174 8.05 -5.50 10.17
CA MET A 174 6.98 -5.04 11.04
C MET A 174 7.55 -4.49 12.35
N ALA A 175 6.81 -3.61 13.00
CA ALA A 175 7.14 -3.12 14.32
C ALA A 175 5.87 -2.90 15.14
N THR A 176 5.97 -3.15 16.45
CA THR A 176 4.86 -2.94 17.41
C THR A 176 5.03 -1.66 18.24
N GLY A 177 6.08 -0.89 17.95
CA GLY A 177 6.48 0.33 18.64
C GLY A 177 7.90 0.70 18.21
N LEU A 178 8.37 1.88 18.62
CA LEU A 178 9.72 2.31 18.30
C LEU A 178 10.75 1.32 18.89
N ASN A 179 11.68 0.85 18.05
CA ASN A 179 12.69 -0.17 18.38
C ASN A 179 12.14 -1.57 18.73
N LYS A 180 10.86 -1.86 18.42
CA LYS A 180 10.25 -3.19 18.61
C LYS A 180 10.00 -3.86 17.28
N ASN A 181 11.09 -4.11 16.56
CA ASN A 181 11.07 -4.59 15.18
C ASN A 181 11.01 -6.12 15.14
N LEU A 182 10.33 -6.65 14.12
CA LEU A 182 10.35 -8.05 13.74
C LEU A 182 10.27 -8.14 12.21
N SER A 183 10.64 -9.30 11.68
CA SER A 183 10.50 -9.60 10.26
C SER A 183 9.66 -10.85 10.07
N LYS A 184 8.87 -10.88 9.01
CA LYS A 184 8.05 -12.01 8.59
C LYS A 184 8.39 -12.37 7.16
N GLN A 185 8.44 -13.66 6.87
CA GLN A 185 8.62 -14.17 5.52
C GLN A 185 7.30 -14.12 4.76
N TRP A 186 7.39 -13.84 3.47
CA TRP A 186 6.29 -13.82 2.52
C TRP A 186 6.74 -14.45 1.20
N GLY A 187 6.01 -15.47 0.77
CA GLY A 187 6.43 -16.40 -0.27
C GLY A 187 7.32 -17.53 0.25
N ILE A 188 7.44 -18.55 -0.59
CA ILE A 188 8.26 -19.74 -0.37
C ILE A 188 9.05 -20.03 -1.64
N THR A 189 10.27 -20.50 -1.51
CA THR A 189 11.02 -21.04 -2.64
C THR A 189 10.53 -22.46 -2.90
N ALA A 190 10.24 -22.82 -4.16
CA ALA A 190 9.95 -24.21 -4.48
C ALA A 190 11.24 -25.03 -4.34
N GLU A 191 11.15 -26.13 -3.59
CA GLU A 191 12.19 -27.16 -3.52
C GLU A 191 12.33 -27.93 -4.85
#